data_AF-A0A1A8VY94-F1
#
_entry.id   AF-A0A1A8VY94-F1
#
_cell.length_a   1.000
_cell.length_b   1.000
_cell.length_c   1.000
_cell.angle_alpha   90.00
_cell.angle_beta   90.00
_cell.angle_gamma   90.00
#
_symmetry.space_group_name_H-M   'P 1'
#
loop_
_entity.id
_entity.type
_entity.pdbx_description
1 polymer ?
#
loop_
_entity_poly.entity_id
_entity_poly.type
_entity_poly.pdbx_seq_one_letter_code
_entity_poly.pdbx_strand_id
1 'polypeptide(L)'
;MQIKLLRSLIISIYFIYFKNHGKTKLNERRYTLVRVYYFFIDKEKFHKNKKKKLWFYTKGKRDLLYGFNNNSVNYKNTIRINGKKRKKEKRGNKERRESKESNMTMLIENNVDEVLRPCENVFKFENISTCLNDAYRKGRSEAIPFIQVAPMINVTNRHFRALVRIITKKAQLWTEMIVDNTLLYNLNKLDEYLGFNKNEHPIVCQLGGCDAISLSEAAILVEQAGYDEINLNVGCPSTKVANRGAFGAYLMKKPEHVRNIVYEIKKKVQIPVSVKIRTGVDEYDSFSFLKSFIETVSSAGCNHFIVHARKAWLKGLDPKQNRSVPPLEYKKVYDLCKFYPNIKFTLNGGVKSIQEAVALLNGYIPQSNKLNGANNGNNKNNNNDTTTSTFSTTTTTPTTTTTTTTTDSTTSTNNNNCYDNNNDNYELVENYHINPLYGVMIGRACMENITILSQADTLVYNEKAPSSAYSRRSVLEAYKVYLEQNSIFYNLPSAFELLKPILGILKGMPGHRIFRNKLDVYIRNYASTMQCSEILEKAIIDVDSVAPGCLDLPLNDYKMQREYVKNF
;
A
#
# COMPACT_ATOMS: atom_id res chain seq x y z
N MET A 1 -38.71 23.81 17.91
CA MET A 1 -39.59 23.03 17.00
C MET A 1 -40.00 23.94 15.84
N GLN A 2 -39.36 23.80 14.67
CA GLN A 2 -39.80 24.20 13.31
C GLN A 2 -38.56 24.38 12.42
N ILE A 3 -38.18 23.35 11.67
CA ILE A 3 -37.50 23.50 10.39
C ILE A 3 -38.30 22.69 9.37
N LYS A 4 -38.96 23.42 8.48
CA LYS A 4 -39.65 22.92 7.30
C LYS A 4 -38.62 22.42 6.27
N LEU A 5 -38.91 21.25 5.72
CA LEU A 5 -38.57 20.76 4.38
C LEU A 5 -37.08 20.70 3.99
N LEU A 6 -36.44 19.58 4.33
CA LEU A 6 -35.38 18.99 3.51
C LEU A 6 -36.03 18.14 2.38
N ARG A 7 -35.53 18.32 1.17
CA ARG A 7 -36.20 18.00 -0.10
C ARG A 7 -36.04 16.56 -0.63
N SER A 8 -35.59 15.60 0.18
CA SER A 8 -35.49 14.18 -0.21
C SER A 8 -35.82 13.28 0.97
N LEU A 9 -37.01 12.68 0.97
CA LEU A 9 -37.43 11.71 1.99
C LEU A 9 -36.74 10.37 1.68
N ILE A 10 -35.58 10.11 2.27
CA ILE A 10 -34.94 8.80 2.26
C ILE A 10 -35.70 7.94 3.28
N ILE A 11 -36.48 6.98 2.80
CA ILE A 11 -37.05 5.94 3.67
C ILE A 11 -36.06 4.76 3.66
N SER A 12 -35.29 4.61 4.73
CA SER A 12 -34.49 3.40 4.96
C SER A 12 -35.38 2.31 5.56
N ILE A 13 -35.62 1.22 4.81
CA ILE A 13 -36.26 0.01 5.35
C ILE A 13 -35.16 -0.98 5.69
N TYR A 14 -35.03 -1.34 6.97
CA TYR A 14 -34.07 -2.32 7.45
C TYR A 14 -34.62 -3.74 7.30
N PHE A 15 -33.86 -4.64 6.64
CA PHE A 15 -34.13 -6.08 6.66
C PHE A 15 -32.99 -6.81 7.36
N ILE A 16 -33.31 -7.60 8.40
CA ILE A 16 -32.37 -8.48 9.10
C ILE A 16 -32.47 -9.87 8.48
N TYR A 17 -31.35 -10.40 7.94
CA TYR A 17 -31.26 -11.75 7.40
C TYR A 17 -30.58 -12.69 8.41
N PHE A 18 -31.26 -13.76 8.82
CA PHE A 18 -30.71 -14.77 9.74
C PHE A 18 -30.09 -15.93 8.96
N LYS A 19 -28.82 -16.25 9.23
CA LYS A 19 -28.22 -17.51 8.79
C LYS A 19 -28.01 -18.42 10.00
N ASN A 20 -28.94 -19.36 10.20
CA ASN A 20 -28.82 -20.38 11.24
C ASN A 20 -27.71 -21.38 10.86
N HIS A 21 -26.56 -21.29 11.52
CA HIS A 21 -25.58 -22.37 11.55
C HIS A 21 -25.74 -23.13 12.87
N GLY A 22 -26.47 -24.26 12.84
CA GLY A 22 -26.43 -25.25 13.90
C GLY A 22 -27.19 -24.88 15.18
N LYS A 23 -27.87 -25.87 15.76
CA LYS A 23 -28.70 -25.77 16.96
C LYS A 23 -27.91 -25.23 18.17
N THR A 24 -28.15 -24.00 18.59
CA THR A 24 -27.96 -23.54 19.99
C THR A 24 -28.85 -22.33 20.26
N LYS A 25 -29.49 -22.30 21.44
CA LYS A 25 -30.47 -21.28 21.88
C LYS A 25 -29.94 -19.85 21.70
N LEU A 26 -30.76 -19.00 21.09
CA LEU A 26 -30.54 -17.56 20.92
C LEU A 26 -30.41 -16.88 22.30
N ASN A 27 -29.30 -16.17 22.52
CA ASN A 27 -29.07 -15.33 23.68
C ASN A 27 -29.25 -13.84 23.24
N GLU A 28 -30.05 -13.07 23.97
CA GLU A 28 -30.74 -11.83 23.53
C GLU A 28 -29.86 -10.59 23.24
N ARG A 29 -28.53 -10.71 23.03
CA ARG A 29 -27.63 -9.53 23.04
C ARG A 29 -26.63 -9.38 21.90
N ARG A 30 -26.78 -10.06 20.75
CA ARG A 30 -25.91 -9.80 19.58
C ARG A 30 -26.72 -9.84 18.29
N TYR A 31 -26.85 -8.69 17.64
CA TYR A 31 -27.37 -8.57 16.28
C TYR A 31 -26.25 -8.04 15.37
N THR A 32 -26.04 -8.69 14.22
CA THR A 32 -25.11 -8.24 13.18
C THR A 32 -25.93 -7.73 12.00
N LEU A 33 -25.71 -6.48 11.58
CA LEU A 33 -26.32 -5.91 10.38
C LEU A 33 -25.55 -6.41 9.14
N VAL A 34 -26.18 -7.27 8.33
CA VAL A 34 -25.48 -7.98 7.25
C VAL A 34 -25.53 -7.24 5.90
N ARG A 35 -26.45 -6.28 5.70
CA ARG A 35 -26.48 -5.42 4.50
C ARG A 35 -27.51 -4.29 4.60
N VAL A 36 -27.20 -3.16 3.97
CA VAL A 36 -28.12 -2.02 3.75
C VAL A 36 -28.34 -1.85 2.25
N TYR A 37 -29.59 -1.67 1.82
CA TYR A 37 -29.93 -1.36 0.43
C TYR A 37 -30.54 0.05 0.37
N TYR A 38 -30.00 0.90 -0.49
CA TYR A 38 -30.55 2.21 -0.79
C TYR A 38 -31.41 2.14 -2.05
N PHE A 39 -32.62 2.68 -2.00
CA PHE A 39 -33.49 2.84 -3.18
C PHE A 39 -33.72 4.32 -3.46
N PHE A 40 -33.38 4.76 -4.67
CA PHE A 40 -33.78 6.08 -5.18
C PHE A 40 -35.19 5.97 -5.76
N ILE A 41 -36.13 6.74 -5.21
CA ILE A 41 -37.50 6.81 -5.74
C ILE A 41 -37.60 8.06 -6.61
N ASP A 42 -37.81 7.85 -7.90
CA ASP A 42 -38.12 8.92 -8.85
C ASP A 42 -39.58 9.38 -8.68
N LYS A 43 -39.78 10.68 -8.46
CA LYS A 43 -41.08 11.25 -8.04
C LYS A 43 -42.13 11.22 -9.15
N GLU A 44 -41.74 11.24 -10.41
CA GLU A 44 -42.70 11.43 -11.51
C GLU A 44 -43.56 10.20 -11.81
N LYS A 45 -43.17 9.00 -11.36
CA LYS A 45 -43.94 7.76 -11.58
C LYS A 45 -44.85 7.37 -10.40
N PHE A 46 -44.94 8.16 -9.34
CA PHE A 46 -45.51 7.73 -8.06
C PHE A 46 -47.00 8.08 -7.83
N HIS A 47 -47.70 8.64 -8.83
CA HIS A 47 -49.12 8.97 -8.70
C HIS A 47 -50.06 7.98 -9.42
N LYS A 48 -51.10 7.56 -8.66
CA LYS A 48 -52.31 6.80 -9.04
C LYS A 48 -52.21 5.26 -9.06
N ASN A 49 -52.38 4.61 -7.90
CA ASN A 49 -53.40 3.56 -7.65
C ASN A 49 -53.33 2.92 -6.25
N LYS A 50 -54.50 2.68 -5.63
CA LYS A 50 -54.72 2.24 -4.23
C LYS A 50 -54.60 0.72 -3.97
N LYS A 51 -53.87 -0.04 -4.79
CA LYS A 51 -53.48 -1.44 -4.50
C LYS A 51 -52.05 -1.65 -4.98
N LYS A 52 -51.07 -1.71 -4.06
CA LYS A 52 -49.65 -1.67 -4.44
C LYS A 52 -49.01 -3.07 -4.49
N LYS A 53 -48.53 -3.42 -5.67
CA LYS A 53 -47.72 -4.59 -6.01
C LYS A 53 -46.31 -4.09 -6.34
N LEU A 54 -45.27 -4.64 -5.70
CA LEU A 54 -43.88 -4.29 -5.97
C LEU A 54 -43.36 -5.21 -7.08
N TRP A 55 -42.99 -4.65 -8.22
CA TRP A 55 -42.51 -5.41 -9.39
C TRP A 55 -41.02 -5.17 -9.59
N PHE A 56 -40.33 -6.19 -10.08
CA PHE A 56 -38.93 -6.11 -10.48
C PHE A 56 -38.80 -6.57 -11.93
N TYR A 57 -37.76 -6.05 -12.61
CA TYR A 57 -37.47 -6.34 -14.00
C TYR A 57 -36.04 -6.87 -14.14
N THR A 58 -35.92 -8.07 -14.71
CA THR A 58 -34.64 -8.55 -15.27
C THR A 58 -34.87 -9.15 -16.64
N LYS A 59 -33.98 -8.82 -17.58
CA LYS A 59 -33.93 -9.42 -18.93
C LYS A 59 -35.31 -9.51 -19.61
N GLY A 60 -36.04 -8.38 -19.63
CA GLY A 60 -37.26 -8.25 -20.42
C GLY A 60 -38.51 -8.98 -19.90
N LYS A 61 -38.48 -9.61 -18.72
CA LYS A 61 -39.68 -10.16 -18.07
C LYS A 61 -40.00 -9.43 -16.76
N ARG A 62 -41.30 -9.31 -16.48
CA ARG A 62 -41.88 -8.58 -15.33
C ARG A 62 -42.38 -9.60 -14.31
N ASP A 63 -41.76 -9.65 -13.13
CA ASP A 63 -42.14 -10.57 -12.04
C ASP A 63 -42.53 -9.81 -10.76
N LEU A 64 -43.51 -10.34 -10.03
CA LEU A 64 -44.08 -9.73 -8.82
C LEU A 64 -43.28 -10.15 -7.58
N LEU A 65 -42.73 -9.19 -6.84
CA LEU A 65 -41.96 -9.46 -5.63
C LEU A 65 -42.86 -9.57 -4.39
N TYR A 66 -43.82 -8.65 -4.20
CA TYR A 66 -44.78 -8.68 -3.08
C TYR A 66 -46.10 -7.96 -3.39
N GLY A 67 -47.21 -8.43 -2.82
CA GLY A 67 -48.50 -7.73 -2.78
C GLY A 67 -48.93 -7.46 -1.34
N PHE A 68 -49.24 -6.20 -1.02
CA PHE A 68 -49.69 -5.81 0.33
C PHE A 68 -51.23 -5.82 0.40
N ASN A 69 -51.76 -6.44 1.46
CA ASN A 69 -53.14 -6.25 1.90
C ASN A 69 -53.11 -5.90 3.40
N ASN A 70 -53.84 -4.87 3.82
CA ASN A 70 -53.56 -4.15 5.06
C ASN A 70 -53.76 -4.92 6.38
N ASN A 71 -54.19 -6.19 6.40
CA ASN A 71 -54.57 -6.87 7.64
C ASN A 71 -54.01 -8.30 7.84
N SER A 72 -52.86 -8.68 7.26
CA SER A 72 -52.03 -9.81 7.74
C SER A 72 -50.83 -10.08 6.84
N VAL A 73 -49.66 -10.32 7.44
CA VAL A 73 -48.50 -10.90 6.73
C VAL A 73 -48.74 -12.41 6.64
N ASN A 74 -49.24 -12.88 5.50
CA ASN A 74 -49.40 -14.30 5.24
C ASN A 74 -48.12 -14.85 4.58
N TYR A 75 -47.33 -15.62 5.31
CA TYR A 75 -46.23 -16.42 4.74
C TYR A 75 -46.83 -17.62 4.00
N LYS A 76 -46.72 -17.65 2.67
CA LYS A 76 -46.98 -18.86 1.88
C LYS A 76 -45.77 -19.23 1.03
N ASN A 77 -45.05 -20.22 1.57
CA ASN A 77 -44.49 -21.41 0.95
C ASN A 77 -43.57 -21.34 -0.28
N THR A 78 -42.31 -21.73 -0.02
CA THR A 78 -41.61 -22.88 -0.63
C THR A 78 -41.48 -22.89 -2.16
N ILE A 79 -40.32 -22.45 -2.66
CA ILE A 79 -39.86 -22.85 -4.00
C ILE A 79 -39.36 -24.30 -3.90
N ARG A 80 -40.24 -25.25 -4.26
CA ARG A 80 -39.87 -26.64 -4.58
C ARG A 80 -39.17 -26.66 -5.93
N ILE A 81 -37.94 -27.17 -5.95
CA ILE A 81 -37.27 -27.62 -7.18
C ILE A 81 -37.75 -29.06 -7.42
N ASN A 82 -38.47 -29.30 -8.51
CA ASN A 82 -38.73 -30.58 -9.18
C ASN A 82 -39.35 -30.22 -10.55
N GLY A 83 -38.95 -30.72 -11.71
CA GLY A 83 -38.63 -32.11 -12.06
C GLY A 83 -39.67 -32.60 -13.09
N LYS A 84 -39.27 -32.65 -14.37
CA LYS A 84 -39.83 -33.38 -15.55
C LYS A 84 -41.34 -33.69 -15.64
N LYS A 85 -41.99 -33.34 -16.77
CA LYS A 85 -42.43 -34.27 -17.87
C LYS A 85 -43.46 -33.65 -18.86
N ARG A 86 -43.14 -33.80 -20.16
CA ARG A 86 -43.95 -34.17 -21.36
C ARG A 86 -45.42 -33.70 -21.55
N LYS A 87 -45.68 -33.14 -22.75
CA LYS A 87 -46.66 -33.57 -23.80
C LYS A 87 -46.30 -32.82 -25.12
N LYS A 88 -45.91 -33.48 -26.23
CA LYS A 88 -46.72 -33.94 -27.40
C LYS A 88 -47.76 -32.89 -27.83
N GLU A 89 -47.95 -32.47 -29.08
CA GLU A 89 -47.57 -32.91 -30.44
C GLU A 89 -48.04 -31.80 -31.40
N LYS A 90 -47.33 -31.47 -32.49
CA LYS A 90 -47.85 -31.59 -33.88
C LYS A 90 -46.85 -31.13 -34.95
N ARG A 91 -46.88 -31.90 -36.03
CA ARG A 91 -46.06 -31.99 -37.24
C ARG A 91 -45.96 -30.72 -38.11
N GLY A 92 -44.86 -30.63 -38.85
CA GLY A 92 -44.74 -29.88 -40.11
C GLY A 92 -43.34 -30.04 -40.73
N ASN A 93 -43.21 -30.93 -41.72
CA ASN A 93 -42.00 -31.17 -42.52
C ASN A 93 -41.65 -29.98 -43.44
N LYS A 94 -40.35 -29.64 -43.59
CA LYS A 94 -39.68 -29.51 -44.91
C LYS A 94 -38.15 -29.32 -44.82
N GLU A 95 -37.48 -30.34 -45.34
CA GLU A 95 -36.21 -30.47 -46.08
C GLU A 95 -35.20 -29.32 -46.27
N ARG A 96 -33.92 -29.72 -46.14
CA ARG A 96 -32.72 -29.46 -46.98
C ARG A 96 -32.19 -28.03 -47.20
N ARG A 97 -30.94 -27.80 -46.77
CA ARG A 97 -29.73 -27.83 -47.62
C ARG A 97 -28.45 -27.50 -46.82
N GLU A 98 -27.48 -28.40 -46.90
CA GLU A 98 -26.07 -28.13 -46.65
C GLU A 98 -25.46 -27.44 -47.88
N SER A 99 -24.48 -26.54 -47.65
CA SER A 99 -23.38 -26.29 -48.58
C SER A 99 -22.13 -25.92 -47.79
N LYS A 100 -21.15 -26.84 -47.85
CA LYS A 100 -19.74 -26.68 -47.48
C LYS A 100 -18.97 -26.10 -48.68
N GLU A 101 -17.71 -25.74 -48.39
CA GLU A 101 -16.55 -25.53 -49.29
C GLU A 101 -16.43 -24.13 -49.91
N SER A 102 -15.25 -23.49 -49.99
CA SER A 102 -13.88 -24.01 -50.03
C SER A 102 -12.80 -22.93 -49.72
N ASN A 103 -11.63 -23.44 -49.33
CA ASN A 103 -10.35 -22.79 -48.99
C ASN A 103 -9.70 -21.93 -50.11
N MET A 104 -8.85 -20.96 -49.73
CA MET A 104 -7.48 -20.84 -50.28
C MET A 104 -6.58 -19.96 -49.39
N THR A 105 -5.38 -20.47 -49.12
CA THR A 105 -4.26 -19.89 -48.35
C THR A 105 -3.28 -19.14 -49.27
N MET A 106 -2.64 -18.06 -48.80
CA MET A 106 -1.26 -17.55 -49.09
C MET A 106 -1.16 -16.08 -48.59
N LEU A 107 -0.55 -15.80 -47.43
CA LEU A 107 0.88 -15.50 -47.16
C LEU A 107 1.34 -14.06 -47.51
N ILE A 108 1.57 -13.30 -46.43
CA ILE A 108 2.56 -12.21 -46.19
C ILE A 108 2.17 -10.78 -46.63
N GLU A 109 1.96 -9.89 -45.63
CA GLU A 109 2.85 -8.74 -45.35
C GLU A 109 2.49 -8.04 -44.01
N ASN A 110 3.31 -8.33 -43.01
CA ASN A 110 3.88 -7.52 -41.93
C ASN A 110 3.19 -6.28 -41.33
N ASN A 111 3.28 -6.27 -39.98
CA ASN A 111 3.40 -5.14 -39.05
C ASN A 111 2.14 -4.31 -38.75
N VAL A 112 1.66 -4.42 -37.49
CA VAL A 112 1.38 -3.32 -36.54
C VAL A 112 0.54 -3.80 -35.31
N ASP A 113 -0.01 -5.01 -35.30
CA ASP A 113 -1.04 -5.38 -34.29
C ASP A 113 -0.58 -6.18 -33.05
N GLU A 114 0.72 -6.37 -32.80
CA GLU A 114 1.18 -7.16 -31.63
C GLU A 114 1.28 -6.39 -30.30
N VAL A 115 0.95 -5.09 -30.26
CA VAL A 115 1.07 -4.27 -29.03
C VAL A 115 -0.19 -4.32 -28.15
N LEU A 116 -1.32 -4.89 -28.59
CA LEU A 116 -2.59 -4.78 -27.85
C LEU A 116 -3.44 -6.06 -27.90
N ARG A 117 -3.11 -7.11 -27.12
CA ARG A 117 -4.14 -8.08 -26.66
C ARG A 117 -3.95 -8.56 -25.21
N PRO A 118 -5.05 -8.80 -24.47
CA PRO A 118 -5.02 -9.16 -23.05
C PRO A 118 -4.71 -10.64 -22.86
N CYS A 119 -3.79 -10.95 -21.95
CA CYS A 119 -3.37 -12.31 -21.63
C CYS A 119 -4.37 -12.99 -20.65
N GLU A 120 -5.14 -13.96 -21.14
CA GLU A 120 -5.84 -14.97 -20.32
C GLU A 120 -5.11 -16.34 -20.42
N ASN A 121 -4.78 -16.89 -19.24
CA ASN A 121 -4.38 -18.26 -18.85
C ASN A 121 -3.13 -18.94 -19.46
N VAL A 122 -2.02 -19.09 -18.72
CA VAL A 122 -1.58 -20.05 -17.65
C VAL A 122 -1.06 -21.42 -18.16
N PHE A 123 0.19 -21.72 -17.74
CA PHE A 123 0.92 -23.02 -17.65
C PHE A 123 1.75 -23.51 -18.85
N LYS A 124 3.09 -23.34 -18.78
CA LYS A 124 4.06 -24.44 -18.52
C LYS A 124 5.52 -23.92 -18.33
N PHE A 125 6.32 -24.71 -17.61
CA PHE A 125 7.60 -24.38 -16.94
C PHE A 125 8.84 -24.92 -17.65
N GLU A 126 10.00 -24.30 -17.36
CA GLU A 126 11.31 -24.85 -16.90
C GLU A 126 12.37 -23.71 -16.93
N ASN A 127 13.50 -23.66 -16.21
CA ASN A 127 13.90 -23.93 -14.82
C ASN A 127 15.25 -23.19 -14.61
N ILE A 128 15.32 -22.16 -13.74
CA ILE A 128 16.57 -21.67 -13.10
C ILE A 128 16.22 -21.22 -11.67
N SER A 129 15.88 -22.19 -10.83
CA SER A 129 15.86 -22.03 -9.39
C SER A 129 17.05 -22.76 -8.78
N THR A 130 18.08 -22.03 -8.32
CA THR A 130 18.97 -22.58 -7.28
C THR A 130 19.78 -21.59 -6.45
N CYS A 131 19.50 -20.27 -6.41
CA CYS A 131 20.20 -19.38 -5.46
C CYS A 131 19.36 -18.28 -4.76
N LEU A 132 18.02 -18.28 -4.85
CA LEU A 132 17.20 -17.24 -4.16
C LEU A 132 16.03 -17.76 -3.32
N ASN A 133 15.90 -19.07 -3.05
CA ASN A 133 14.67 -19.60 -2.41
C ASN A 133 14.81 -20.45 -1.14
N ASP A 134 15.96 -20.57 -0.49
CA ASP A 134 16.09 -21.53 0.62
C ASP A 134 16.28 -20.96 2.04
N ALA A 135 16.44 -19.65 2.23
CA ALA A 135 16.47 -19.06 3.58
C ALA A 135 15.09 -18.61 4.09
N TYR A 136 14.18 -18.22 3.20
CA TYR A 136 12.89 -17.63 3.61
C TYR A 136 11.86 -18.68 4.07
N ARG A 137 11.96 -19.93 3.61
CA ARG A 137 10.92 -20.97 3.81
C ARG A 137 11.25 -22.09 4.78
N LYS A 138 12.51 -22.31 5.17
CA LYS A 138 12.88 -23.49 5.98
C LYS A 138 12.51 -23.41 7.49
N GLY A 139 11.61 -22.52 7.90
CA GLY A 139 11.17 -22.47 9.31
C GLY A 139 10.11 -21.47 9.75
N ARG A 140 9.46 -20.70 8.86
CA ARG A 140 8.35 -19.80 9.27
C ARG A 140 7.00 -20.46 9.07
N SER A 141 6.12 -20.38 10.08
CA SER A 141 4.70 -20.69 9.92
C SER A 141 4.08 -19.73 8.90
N GLU A 142 3.72 -20.22 7.72
CA GLU A 142 2.72 -19.78 6.71
C GLU A 142 2.42 -18.27 6.41
N ALA A 143 2.91 -17.30 7.17
CA ALA A 143 2.63 -15.88 6.98
C ALA A 143 3.63 -15.25 6.00
N ILE A 144 3.11 -14.84 4.85
CA ILE A 144 3.82 -14.06 3.84
C ILE A 144 4.15 -12.66 4.42
N PRO A 145 5.38 -12.15 4.25
CA PRO A 145 5.78 -10.89 4.88
C PRO A 145 5.16 -9.69 4.14
N PHE A 146 4.91 -8.61 4.86
CA PHE A 146 4.29 -7.42 4.28
C PHE A 146 5.34 -6.44 3.76
N ILE A 147 5.31 -6.14 2.45
CA ILE A 147 5.79 -4.87 1.94
C ILE A 147 4.66 -3.87 2.08
N GLN A 148 4.88 -2.83 2.87
CA GLN A 148 3.90 -1.78 3.13
C GLN A 148 4.38 -0.47 2.52
N VAL A 149 3.48 0.29 1.90
CA VAL A 149 3.74 1.68 1.50
C VAL A 149 3.33 2.58 2.65
N ALA A 150 4.25 3.41 3.16
CA ALA A 150 4.01 4.17 4.38
C ALA A 150 2.90 5.23 4.22
N PRO A 151 2.10 5.50 5.26
CA PRO A 151 1.17 6.63 5.26
C PRO A 151 1.96 7.94 5.19
N MET A 152 1.65 8.77 4.20
CA MET A 152 2.37 10.02 3.93
C MET A 152 1.37 11.12 3.54
N ILE A 153 1.20 12.11 4.42
CA ILE A 153 0.33 13.27 4.18
C ILE A 153 0.73 13.98 2.88
N ASN A 154 -0.27 14.34 2.08
CA ASN A 154 -0.23 14.89 0.72
C ASN A 154 0.48 14.00 -0.30
N VAL A 155 0.59 12.70 -0.04
CA VAL A 155 1.24 11.73 -0.95
C VAL A 155 0.34 10.51 -1.14
N THR A 156 0.02 9.75 -0.08
CA THR A 156 -0.72 8.47 -0.19
C THR A 156 -2.24 8.64 -0.32
N ASN A 157 -2.65 9.61 -1.14
CA ASN A 157 -4.04 9.78 -1.59
C ASN A 157 -4.44 8.62 -2.53
N ARG A 158 -5.72 8.58 -2.92
CA ARG A 158 -6.26 7.51 -3.78
C ARG A 158 -5.54 7.39 -5.13
N HIS A 159 -5.07 8.50 -5.71
CA HIS A 159 -4.38 8.51 -7.00
C HIS A 159 -2.97 7.91 -6.90
N PHE A 160 -2.24 8.23 -5.85
CA PHE A 160 -0.95 7.59 -5.58
C PHE A 160 -1.10 6.10 -5.27
N ARG A 161 -2.13 5.71 -4.51
CA ARG A 161 -2.42 4.31 -4.23
C ARG A 161 -2.79 3.52 -5.49
N ALA A 162 -3.55 4.12 -6.41
CA ALA A 162 -3.79 3.56 -7.73
C ALA A 162 -2.50 3.35 -8.52
N LEU A 163 -1.57 4.33 -8.51
CA LEU A 163 -0.25 4.18 -9.13
C LEU A 163 0.57 3.05 -8.51
N VAL A 164 0.55 2.89 -7.18
CA VAL A 164 1.20 1.74 -6.52
C VAL A 164 0.61 0.43 -7.04
N ARG A 165 -0.72 0.35 -7.21
CA ARG A 165 -1.40 -0.87 -7.63
C ARG A 165 -1.14 -1.24 -9.10
N ILE A 166 -0.80 -0.26 -9.94
CA ILE A 166 -0.28 -0.49 -11.30
C ILE A 166 1.11 -1.16 -11.27
N ILE A 167 1.89 -0.95 -10.20
CA ILE A 167 3.28 -1.43 -10.11
C ILE A 167 3.39 -2.75 -9.37
N THR A 168 2.54 -3.01 -8.38
CA THR A 168 2.54 -4.23 -7.56
C THR A 168 1.11 -4.61 -7.23
N LYS A 169 0.77 -5.90 -7.22
CA LYS A 169 -0.53 -6.42 -6.77
C LYS A 169 -0.57 -6.73 -5.27
N LYS A 170 0.59 -6.75 -4.61
CA LYS A 170 0.74 -7.34 -3.27
C LYS A 170 1.09 -6.37 -2.16
N ALA A 171 1.78 -5.27 -2.46
CA ALA A 171 2.15 -4.32 -1.42
C ALA A 171 0.90 -3.77 -0.72
N GLN A 172 0.89 -3.77 0.62
CA GLN A 172 -0.21 -3.23 1.42
C GLN A 172 -0.22 -1.71 1.32
N LEU A 173 -1.37 -1.14 0.99
CA LEU A 173 -1.55 0.29 0.84
C LEU A 173 -2.01 0.92 2.14
N TRP A 174 -1.67 2.19 2.30
CA TRP A 174 -2.03 2.96 3.47
C TRP A 174 -2.61 4.29 3.02
N THR A 175 -3.66 4.75 3.69
CA THR A 175 -4.16 6.11 3.52
C THR A 175 -3.11 7.13 3.95
N GLU A 176 -3.40 8.40 3.74
CA GLU A 176 -2.80 9.45 4.56
C GLU A 176 -3.24 9.30 6.02
N MET A 177 -2.58 10.01 6.94
CA MET A 177 -3.09 10.11 8.30
C MET A 177 -4.35 10.98 8.29
N ILE A 178 -5.50 10.42 8.66
CA ILE A 178 -6.78 11.12 8.76
C ILE A 178 -7.04 11.43 10.22
N VAL A 179 -7.33 12.69 10.55
CA VAL A 179 -7.71 13.07 11.91
C VAL A 179 -9.13 12.61 12.19
N ASP A 180 -9.37 11.96 13.32
CA ASP A 180 -10.69 11.47 13.76
C ASP A 180 -11.83 12.48 13.53
N ASN A 181 -11.65 13.70 14.02
CA ASN A 181 -12.60 14.79 13.92
C ASN A 181 -12.85 15.24 12.47
N THR A 182 -11.92 15.01 11.55
CA THR A 182 -12.18 15.25 10.12
C THR A 182 -13.32 14.38 9.62
N LEU A 183 -13.37 13.10 10.03
CA LEU A 183 -14.46 12.20 9.65
C LEU A 183 -15.76 12.56 10.38
N LEU A 184 -15.68 12.76 11.71
CA LEU A 184 -16.86 12.99 12.54
C LEU A 184 -17.58 14.30 12.23
N TYR A 185 -16.87 15.37 11.86
CA TYR A 185 -17.49 16.65 11.49
C TYR A 185 -17.88 16.75 10.00
N ASN A 186 -17.46 15.79 9.17
CA ASN A 186 -17.74 15.81 7.73
C ASN A 186 -18.40 14.51 7.25
N LEU A 187 -19.41 14.04 7.98
CA LEU A 187 -20.15 12.80 7.66
C LEU A 187 -20.76 12.80 6.24
N ASN A 188 -21.06 13.98 5.70
CA ASN A 188 -21.57 14.15 4.33
C ASN A 188 -20.48 14.10 3.24
N LYS A 189 -19.20 14.00 3.62
CA LYS A 189 -18.04 13.98 2.71
C LYS A 189 -17.13 12.78 2.97
N LEU A 190 -17.63 11.71 3.59
CA LEU A 190 -16.80 10.54 3.91
C LEU A 190 -16.16 9.93 2.67
N ASP A 191 -16.80 9.97 1.49
CA ASP A 191 -16.18 9.49 0.25
C ASP A 191 -14.91 10.26 -0.14
N GLU A 192 -14.80 11.56 0.15
CA GLU A 192 -13.58 12.33 -0.12
C GLU A 192 -12.40 11.80 0.71
N TYR A 193 -12.65 11.47 1.98
CA TYR A 193 -11.60 11.08 2.94
C TYR A 193 -11.33 9.57 2.97
N LEU A 194 -12.37 8.75 2.84
CA LEU A 194 -12.31 7.30 3.00
C LEU A 194 -12.47 6.55 1.68
N GLY A 195 -12.82 7.20 0.56
CA GLY A 195 -13.01 6.54 -0.72
C GLY A 195 -11.75 5.85 -1.25
N PHE A 196 -11.93 4.64 -1.78
CA PHE A 196 -10.91 3.84 -2.44
C PHE A 196 -11.53 2.90 -3.49
N ASN A 197 -10.72 2.45 -4.44
CA ASN A 197 -11.09 1.46 -5.45
C ASN A 197 -10.92 0.04 -4.91
N LYS A 198 -11.80 -0.89 -5.32
CA LYS A 198 -11.77 -2.29 -4.83
C LYS A 198 -10.42 -3.01 -5.05
N ASN A 199 -9.63 -2.63 -6.05
CA ASN A 199 -8.30 -3.21 -6.29
C ASN A 199 -7.21 -2.68 -5.33
N GLU A 200 -7.51 -1.71 -4.46
CA GLU A 200 -6.56 -1.17 -3.50
C GLU A 200 -6.28 -2.13 -2.33
N HIS A 201 -7.14 -3.13 -2.09
CA HIS A 201 -6.90 -4.16 -1.09
C HIS A 201 -5.57 -4.91 -1.32
N PRO A 202 -4.82 -5.26 -0.25
CA PRO A 202 -5.10 -4.90 1.14
C PRO A 202 -4.75 -3.43 1.45
N ILE A 203 -5.65 -2.73 2.14
CA ILE A 203 -5.55 -1.30 2.46
C ILE A 203 -5.82 -1.00 3.94
N VAL A 204 -4.96 -0.17 4.53
CA VAL A 204 -5.03 0.28 5.93
C VAL A 204 -5.42 1.75 6.01
N CYS A 205 -6.37 2.08 6.87
CA CYS A 205 -6.67 3.47 7.21
C CYS A 205 -5.91 3.86 8.48
N GLN A 206 -5.10 4.91 8.39
CA GLN A 206 -4.41 5.47 9.55
C GLN A 206 -5.21 6.64 10.15
N LEU A 207 -5.63 6.49 11.40
CA LEU A 207 -6.26 7.53 12.20
C LEU A 207 -5.25 8.28 13.08
N GLY A 208 -5.47 9.57 13.25
CA GLY A 208 -4.77 10.43 14.21
C GLY A 208 -5.76 11.13 15.13
N GLY A 209 -5.45 11.19 16.42
CA GLY A 209 -6.31 11.81 17.42
C GLY A 209 -5.79 11.48 18.82
N CYS A 210 -6.42 12.05 19.85
CA CYS A 210 -6.09 11.76 21.24
C CYS A 210 -7.31 11.45 22.10
N ASP A 211 -8.55 11.58 21.59
CA ASP A 211 -9.73 11.23 22.35
C ASP A 211 -10.18 9.79 22.01
N ALA A 212 -10.27 8.94 23.03
CA ALA A 212 -10.57 7.52 22.83
C ALA A 212 -11.97 7.29 22.23
N ILE A 213 -12.95 8.10 22.65
CA ILE A 213 -14.32 8.00 22.15
C ILE A 213 -14.38 8.43 20.68
N SER A 214 -13.87 9.62 20.36
CA SER A 214 -13.84 10.15 18.99
C SER A 214 -13.11 9.21 18.02
N LEU A 215 -11.96 8.67 18.42
CA LEU A 215 -11.24 7.68 17.61
C LEU A 215 -12.02 6.39 17.41
N SER A 216 -12.71 5.90 18.44
CA SER A 216 -13.53 4.68 18.32
C SER A 216 -14.74 4.87 17.41
N GLU A 217 -15.38 6.04 17.41
CA GLU A 217 -16.48 6.35 16.50
C GLU A 217 -15.99 6.56 15.06
N ALA A 218 -14.84 7.22 14.88
CA ALA A 218 -14.19 7.34 13.56
C ALA A 218 -13.79 5.96 13.01
N ALA A 219 -13.33 5.05 13.85
CA ALA A 219 -12.99 3.68 13.47
C ALA A 219 -14.20 2.89 12.94
N ILE A 220 -15.41 3.10 13.48
CA ILE A 220 -16.63 2.48 12.96
C ILE A 220 -16.86 2.92 11.50
N LEU A 221 -16.67 4.21 11.19
CA LEU A 221 -16.82 4.73 9.83
C LEU A 221 -15.78 4.12 8.88
N VAL A 222 -14.55 3.92 9.36
CA VAL A 222 -13.49 3.25 8.60
C VAL A 222 -13.84 1.79 8.30
N GLU A 223 -14.28 1.02 9.30
CA GLU A 223 -14.70 -0.37 9.08
C GLU A 223 -15.90 -0.46 8.12
N GLN A 224 -16.88 0.43 8.27
CA GLN A 224 -18.05 0.49 7.39
C GLN A 224 -17.69 0.85 5.94
N ALA A 225 -16.64 1.66 5.73
CA ALA A 225 -16.09 1.95 4.42
C ALA A 225 -15.40 0.72 3.78
N GLY A 226 -15.07 -0.31 4.57
CA GLY A 226 -14.55 -1.59 4.09
C GLY A 226 -13.03 -1.72 4.14
N TYR A 227 -12.33 -0.94 4.97
CA TYR A 227 -10.87 -1.10 5.16
C TYR A 227 -10.51 -2.45 5.80
N ASP A 228 -9.32 -2.96 5.50
CA ASP A 228 -8.86 -4.25 6.03
C ASP A 228 -8.27 -4.13 7.44
N GLU A 229 -7.82 -2.95 7.83
CA GLU A 229 -7.14 -2.68 9.09
C GLU A 229 -7.25 -1.19 9.45
N ILE A 230 -7.35 -0.91 10.76
CA ILE A 230 -7.18 0.42 11.34
C ILE A 230 -5.80 0.52 11.97
N ASN A 231 -5.10 1.62 11.70
CA ASN A 231 -3.86 1.95 12.40
C ASN A 231 -3.97 3.25 13.18
N LEU A 232 -3.47 3.28 14.41
CA LEU A 232 -3.34 4.49 15.20
C LEU A 232 -1.95 5.14 15.00
N ASN A 233 -1.94 6.42 14.63
CA ASN A 233 -0.70 7.19 14.53
C ASN A 233 -0.18 7.63 15.91
N VAL A 234 0.95 7.06 16.33
CA VAL A 234 1.68 7.42 17.55
C VAL A 234 3.14 7.77 17.20
N GLY A 235 3.37 8.34 16.01
CA GLY A 235 4.72 8.54 15.47
C GLY A 235 4.96 9.85 14.71
N CYS A 236 3.92 10.64 14.43
CA CYS A 236 4.05 11.92 13.76
C CYS A 236 4.68 12.98 14.69
N PRO A 237 5.85 13.55 14.36
CA PRO A 237 6.52 14.56 15.19
C PRO A 237 6.06 15.99 14.88
N SER A 238 5.05 16.19 14.02
CA SER A 238 4.63 17.53 13.62
C SER A 238 4.12 18.33 14.81
N THR A 239 4.63 19.55 15.00
CA THR A 239 4.19 20.45 16.07
C THR A 239 2.70 20.77 16.00
N LYS A 240 2.09 20.73 14.80
CA LYS A 240 0.64 20.91 14.60
C LYS A 240 -0.17 19.84 15.33
N VAL A 241 0.34 18.61 15.41
CA VAL A 241 -0.36 17.49 16.06
C VAL A 241 0.16 17.21 17.45
N ALA A 242 1.48 17.25 17.64
CA ALA A 242 2.13 16.91 18.90
C ALA A 242 1.91 17.96 19.99
N ASN A 243 1.99 19.26 19.65
CA ASN A 243 1.87 20.32 20.64
C ASN A 243 0.46 20.88 20.74
N ARG A 244 -0.26 21.02 19.61
CA ARG A 244 -1.60 21.63 19.59
C ARG A 244 -2.73 20.61 19.71
N GLY A 245 -2.58 19.44 19.10
CA GLY A 245 -3.57 18.35 19.16
C GLY A 245 -3.28 17.29 20.23
N ALA A 246 -2.11 17.36 20.87
CA ALA A 246 -1.63 16.35 21.82
C ALA A 246 -1.67 14.89 21.29
N PHE A 247 -1.43 14.69 19.98
CA PHE A 247 -1.39 13.35 19.35
C PHE A 247 -0.14 13.11 18.49
N GLY A 248 -0.02 11.92 17.90
CA GLY A 248 1.17 11.50 17.16
C GLY A 248 2.29 11.09 18.10
N ALA A 249 3.54 11.49 17.84
CA ALA A 249 4.69 11.08 18.66
C ALA A 249 4.59 11.55 20.13
N TYR A 250 3.80 12.59 20.44
CA TYR A 250 3.52 12.99 21.82
C TYR A 250 2.88 11.86 22.65
N LEU A 251 2.02 11.04 22.03
CA LEU A 251 1.35 9.93 22.71
C LEU A 251 2.31 8.84 23.19
N MET A 252 3.54 8.78 22.68
CA MET A 252 4.56 7.89 23.23
C MET A 252 4.86 8.19 24.71
N LYS A 253 4.67 9.45 25.17
CA LYS A 253 4.81 9.83 26.58
C LYS A 253 3.60 9.41 27.44
N LYS A 254 2.55 8.84 26.84
CA LYS A 254 1.26 8.52 27.48
C LYS A 254 0.82 7.09 27.11
N PRO A 255 1.61 6.04 27.42
CA PRO A 255 1.32 4.66 27.02
C PRO A 255 -0.05 4.16 27.51
N GLU A 256 -0.45 4.47 28.75
CA GLU A 256 -1.78 4.13 29.28
C GLU A 256 -2.92 4.76 28.48
N HIS A 257 -2.70 5.99 28.00
CA HIS A 257 -3.68 6.69 27.19
C HIS A 257 -3.83 6.03 25.81
N VAL A 258 -2.71 5.63 25.20
CA VAL A 258 -2.71 4.85 23.95
C VAL A 258 -3.40 3.50 24.14
N ARG A 259 -3.13 2.81 25.25
CA ARG A 259 -3.82 1.56 25.62
C ARG A 259 -5.33 1.76 25.68
N ASN A 260 -5.80 2.82 26.35
CA ASN A 260 -7.23 3.13 26.44
C ASN A 260 -7.86 3.42 25.08
N ILE A 261 -7.18 4.19 24.21
CA ILE A 261 -7.63 4.44 22.84
C ILE A 261 -7.77 3.12 22.06
N VAL A 262 -6.73 2.27 22.07
CA VAL A 262 -6.74 0.98 21.37
C VAL A 262 -7.88 0.09 21.89
N TYR A 263 -8.05 0.03 23.22
CA TYR A 263 -9.11 -0.74 23.86
C TYR A 263 -10.50 -0.27 23.42
N GLU A 264 -10.75 1.04 23.40
CA GLU A 264 -12.04 1.58 22.95
C GLU A 264 -12.31 1.34 21.46
N ILE A 265 -11.31 1.49 20.59
CA ILE A 265 -11.46 1.15 19.16
C ILE A 265 -11.82 -0.33 19.01
N LYS A 266 -11.06 -1.24 19.63
CA LYS A 266 -11.27 -2.69 19.51
C LYS A 266 -12.61 -3.17 20.08
N LYS A 267 -13.24 -2.41 20.99
CA LYS A 267 -14.62 -2.69 21.45
C LYS A 267 -15.67 -2.41 20.39
N LYS A 268 -15.37 -1.57 19.39
CA LYS A 268 -16.32 -1.06 18.40
C LYS A 268 -16.17 -1.68 17.01
N VAL A 269 -15.00 -2.22 16.69
CA VAL A 269 -14.69 -2.77 15.35
C VAL A 269 -14.19 -4.21 15.43
N GLN A 270 -14.38 -4.96 14.34
CA GLN A 270 -13.95 -6.34 14.19
C GLN A 270 -12.64 -6.48 13.40
N ILE A 271 -12.32 -5.53 12.53
CA ILE A 271 -11.05 -5.51 11.78
C ILE A 271 -9.84 -5.27 12.72
N PRO A 272 -8.64 -5.73 12.35
CA PRO A 272 -7.43 -5.55 13.15
C PRO A 272 -7.12 -4.07 13.45
N VAL A 273 -6.55 -3.84 14.63
CA VAL A 273 -6.09 -2.52 15.11
C VAL A 273 -4.61 -2.60 15.43
N SER A 274 -3.80 -1.81 14.71
CA SER A 274 -2.35 -1.71 14.89
C SER A 274 -1.92 -0.32 15.33
N VAL A 275 -0.66 -0.18 15.78
CA VAL A 275 -0.12 1.12 16.20
C VAL A 275 1.20 1.40 15.48
N LYS A 276 1.32 2.59 14.86
CA LYS A 276 2.56 3.04 14.23
C LYS A 276 3.32 4.00 15.13
N ILE A 277 4.53 3.61 15.55
CA ILE A 277 5.35 4.29 16.56
C ILE A 277 6.73 4.71 16.02
N ARG A 278 7.51 5.35 16.90
CA ARG A 278 8.96 5.60 16.79
C ARG A 278 9.71 4.69 17.78
N THR A 279 11.05 4.70 17.77
CA THR A 279 11.86 4.00 18.80
C THR A 279 11.92 4.74 20.14
N GLY A 280 11.51 6.02 20.16
CA GLY A 280 11.49 6.88 21.33
C GLY A 280 10.99 8.28 21.00
N VAL A 281 10.80 9.11 22.02
CA VAL A 281 10.38 10.51 21.91
C VAL A 281 11.13 11.40 22.89
N ASP A 282 11.71 12.50 22.40
CA ASP A 282 12.56 13.41 23.18
C ASP A 282 13.57 12.61 24.03
N GLU A 283 13.64 12.81 25.35
CA GLU A 283 14.55 12.11 26.25
C GLU A 283 14.10 10.66 26.60
N TYR A 284 12.91 10.26 26.16
CA TYR A 284 12.36 8.91 26.37
C TYR A 284 12.72 7.99 25.20
N ASP A 285 13.94 7.47 25.18
CA ASP A 285 14.45 6.65 24.07
C ASP A 285 15.20 5.38 24.51
N SER A 286 15.20 5.06 25.80
CA SER A 286 15.77 3.81 26.30
C SER A 286 15.01 2.60 25.78
N PHE A 287 15.69 1.47 25.63
CA PHE A 287 15.01 0.23 25.22
C PHE A 287 14.01 -0.25 26.28
N SER A 288 14.27 0.02 27.57
CA SER A 288 13.32 -0.24 28.65
C SER A 288 12.02 0.53 28.50
N PHE A 289 12.11 1.82 28.15
CA PHE A 289 10.94 2.65 27.84
C PHE A 289 10.15 2.07 26.66
N LEU A 290 10.84 1.69 25.58
CA LEU A 290 10.18 1.11 24.40
C LEU A 290 9.47 -0.20 24.74
N LYS A 291 10.09 -1.09 25.53
CA LYS A 291 9.47 -2.32 26.02
C LYS A 291 8.22 -2.07 26.85
N SER A 292 8.31 -1.18 27.84
CA SER A 292 7.16 -0.80 28.68
C SER A 292 6.01 -0.24 27.84
N PHE A 293 6.32 0.58 26.83
CA PHE A 293 5.31 1.08 25.89
C PHE A 293 4.61 -0.07 25.13
N ILE A 294 5.38 -1.01 24.59
CA ILE A 294 4.84 -2.17 23.86
C ILE A 294 3.96 -3.03 24.78
N GLU A 295 4.43 -3.35 25.99
CA GLU A 295 3.69 -4.15 26.98
C GLU A 295 2.37 -3.48 27.35
N THR A 296 2.40 -2.20 27.73
CA THR A 296 1.18 -1.44 28.09
C THR A 296 0.18 -1.42 26.95
N VAL A 297 0.59 -1.06 25.73
CA VAL A 297 -0.34 -0.96 24.59
C VAL A 297 -0.84 -2.33 24.13
N SER A 298 0.02 -3.36 24.17
CA SER A 298 -0.36 -4.72 23.79
C SER A 298 -1.38 -5.36 24.73
N SER A 299 -1.42 -4.94 26.01
CA SER A 299 -2.43 -5.42 26.97
C SER A 299 -3.88 -5.06 26.58
N ALA A 300 -4.09 -4.04 25.73
CA ALA A 300 -5.38 -3.75 25.12
C ALA A 300 -5.72 -4.67 23.92
N GLY A 301 -4.83 -5.59 23.57
CA GLY A 301 -4.95 -6.49 22.42
C GLY A 301 -4.38 -5.94 21.12
N CYS A 302 -3.50 -4.94 21.14
CA CYS A 302 -2.70 -4.55 19.97
C CYS A 302 -1.50 -5.49 19.82
N ASN A 303 -1.49 -6.28 18.76
CA ASN A 303 -0.51 -7.33 18.50
C ASN A 303 0.26 -7.11 17.19
N HIS A 304 0.17 -5.91 16.61
CA HIS A 304 1.00 -5.49 15.48
C HIS A 304 1.46 -4.03 15.64
N PHE A 305 2.77 -3.83 15.67
CA PHE A 305 3.40 -2.52 15.75
C PHE A 305 4.22 -2.23 14.49
N ILE A 306 4.04 -1.04 13.93
CA ILE A 306 4.87 -0.54 12.83
C ILE A 306 5.86 0.45 13.43
N VAL A 307 7.16 0.12 13.44
CA VAL A 307 8.18 0.89 14.14
C VAL A 307 9.03 1.67 13.15
N HIS A 308 8.89 3.00 13.13
CA HIS A 308 9.90 3.84 12.49
C HIS A 308 11.15 3.81 13.36
N ALA A 309 12.22 3.21 12.86
CA ALA A 309 13.48 2.95 13.56
C ALA A 309 14.33 4.21 13.80
N ARG A 310 13.71 5.33 14.18
CA ARG A 310 14.33 6.57 14.61
C ARG A 310 13.48 7.14 15.73
N LYS A 311 14.10 7.72 16.76
CA LYS A 311 13.35 8.53 17.74
C LYS A 311 12.75 9.77 17.08
N ALA A 312 11.79 10.38 17.77
CA ALA A 312 11.23 11.68 17.41
C ALA A 312 11.72 12.75 18.40
N TRP A 313 12.05 13.94 17.90
CA TRP A 313 12.21 15.15 18.69
C TRP A 313 11.03 16.08 18.41
N LEU A 314 10.28 16.44 19.45
CA LEU A 314 9.11 17.31 19.35
C LEU A 314 9.49 18.80 19.36
N LYS A 315 10.72 19.10 19.78
CA LYS A 315 11.33 20.44 19.75
C LYS A 315 12.64 20.40 18.98
N GLY A 316 12.99 21.51 18.35
CA GLY A 316 14.28 21.69 17.67
C GLY A 316 14.39 21.09 16.26
N LEU A 317 13.54 20.14 15.87
CA LEU A 317 13.54 19.54 14.53
C LEU A 317 12.16 19.61 13.85
N ASP A 318 12.15 19.97 12.57
CA ASP A 318 10.95 19.86 11.75
C ASP A 318 10.63 18.39 11.40
N PRO A 319 9.45 18.08 10.81
CA PRO A 319 9.11 16.71 10.43
C PRO A 319 10.06 16.04 9.42
N LYS A 320 10.68 16.81 8.52
CA LYS A 320 11.64 16.30 7.54
C LYS A 320 12.95 15.92 8.23
N GLN A 321 13.49 16.81 9.07
CA GLN A 321 14.67 16.57 9.88
C GLN A 321 14.49 15.39 10.84
N ASN A 322 13.31 15.24 11.45
CA ASN A 322 12.95 14.07 12.26
C ASN A 322 12.99 12.72 11.51
N ARG A 323 13.10 12.71 10.17
CA ARG A 323 13.25 11.50 9.36
C ARG A 323 14.66 11.31 8.82
N SER A 324 15.58 12.24 9.08
CA SER A 324 16.95 12.20 8.53
C SER A 324 18.04 12.43 9.56
N VAL A 325 17.78 13.19 10.64
CA VAL A 325 18.78 13.56 11.65
C VAL A 325 18.97 12.46 12.72
N PRO A 326 17.95 12.02 13.49
CA PRO A 326 18.20 11.03 14.56
C PRO A 326 18.58 9.68 13.97
N PRO A 327 19.65 9.00 14.39
CA PRO A 327 20.18 7.81 13.72
C PRO A 327 19.16 6.68 13.58
N LEU A 328 19.36 5.79 12.59
CA LEU A 328 18.56 4.58 12.44
C LEU A 328 18.95 3.56 13.51
N GLU A 329 17.96 2.94 14.14
CA GLU A 329 18.12 1.98 15.22
C GLU A 329 17.42 0.65 14.88
N TYR A 330 17.76 0.05 13.73
CA TYR A 330 17.11 -1.20 13.28
C TYR A 330 17.25 -2.33 14.30
N LYS A 331 18.40 -2.43 14.96
CA LYS A 331 18.64 -3.44 16.00
C LYS A 331 17.59 -3.42 17.11
N LYS A 332 17.10 -2.24 17.53
CA LYS A 332 16.00 -2.14 18.52
C LYS A 332 14.72 -2.83 18.04
N VAL A 333 14.42 -2.79 16.74
CA VAL A 333 13.21 -3.43 16.17
C VAL A 333 13.38 -4.96 16.14
N TYR A 334 14.57 -5.46 15.82
CA TYR A 334 14.84 -6.91 15.93
C TYR A 334 14.87 -7.40 17.37
N ASP A 335 15.44 -6.61 18.28
CA ASP A 335 15.40 -6.91 19.70
C ASP A 335 13.94 -7.04 20.16
N LEU A 336 13.03 -6.14 19.75
CA LEU A 336 11.59 -6.29 20.01
C LEU A 336 11.01 -7.61 19.49
N CYS A 337 11.36 -8.04 18.28
CA CYS A 337 10.91 -9.33 17.74
C CYS A 337 11.39 -10.49 18.62
N LYS A 338 12.65 -10.44 19.07
CA LYS A 338 13.22 -11.45 19.97
C LYS A 338 12.51 -11.50 21.32
N PHE A 339 12.22 -10.36 21.93
CA PHE A 339 11.58 -10.27 23.25
C PHE A 339 10.09 -10.61 23.23
N TYR A 340 9.39 -10.34 22.13
CA TYR A 340 7.94 -10.52 22.03
C TYR A 340 7.52 -11.40 20.84
N PRO A 341 7.74 -12.74 20.90
CA PRO A 341 7.42 -13.68 19.80
C PRO A 341 5.95 -13.64 19.36
N ASN A 342 5.03 -13.29 20.26
CA ASN A 342 3.59 -13.25 19.99
C ASN A 342 3.11 -11.88 19.43
N ILE A 343 4.01 -10.91 19.29
CA ILE A 343 3.71 -9.57 18.76
C ILE A 343 4.40 -9.41 17.41
N LYS A 344 3.66 -8.92 16.42
CA LYS A 344 4.17 -8.65 15.08
C LYS A 344 4.83 -7.29 15.03
N PHE A 345 6.00 -7.20 14.40
CA PHE A 345 6.70 -5.93 14.16
C PHE A 345 6.99 -5.72 12.68
N THR A 346 6.59 -4.57 12.14
CA THR A 346 7.00 -4.09 10.82
C THR A 346 8.04 -3.00 10.98
N LEU A 347 9.21 -3.16 10.34
CA LEU A 347 10.28 -2.17 10.35
C LEU A 347 10.02 -1.05 9.34
N ASN A 348 10.23 0.20 9.75
CA ASN A 348 10.14 1.38 8.89
C ASN A 348 11.32 2.34 9.10
N GLY A 349 11.57 3.20 8.12
CA GLY A 349 12.58 4.25 8.16
C GLY A 349 13.84 3.84 7.41
N GLY A 350 14.44 4.76 6.66
CA GLY A 350 15.72 4.54 5.96
C GLY A 350 15.67 3.70 4.68
N VAL A 351 14.69 2.80 4.51
CA VAL A 351 14.63 1.85 3.38
C VAL A 351 14.47 2.54 2.02
N LYS A 352 15.43 2.32 1.10
CA LYS A 352 15.56 3.01 -0.19
C LYS A 352 15.17 2.16 -1.39
N SER A 353 15.15 0.84 -1.28
CA SER A 353 14.81 -0.07 -2.39
C SER A 353 14.11 -1.33 -1.90
N ILE A 354 13.52 -2.08 -2.84
CA ILE A 354 12.95 -3.39 -2.53
C ILE A 354 14.03 -4.42 -2.15
N GLN A 355 15.24 -4.31 -2.71
CA GLN A 355 16.36 -5.17 -2.34
C GLN A 355 16.80 -4.92 -0.89
N GLU A 356 16.84 -3.66 -0.45
CA GLU A 356 17.09 -3.34 0.96
C GLU A 356 15.96 -3.85 1.86
N ALA A 357 14.71 -3.77 1.43
CA ALA A 357 13.59 -4.36 2.16
C ALA A 357 13.71 -5.89 2.28
N VAL A 358 14.12 -6.58 1.21
CA VAL A 358 14.39 -8.03 1.21
C VAL A 358 15.56 -8.35 2.14
N ALA A 359 16.65 -7.58 2.12
CA ALA A 359 17.77 -7.76 3.03
C ALA A 359 17.32 -7.68 4.50
N LEU A 360 16.52 -6.66 4.84
CA LEU A 360 15.93 -6.50 6.18
C LEU A 360 14.97 -7.66 6.52
N LEU A 361 14.12 -8.12 5.59
CA LEU A 361 13.27 -9.29 5.86
C LEU A 361 14.07 -10.57 6.17
N ASN A 362 15.35 -10.61 5.75
CA ASN A 362 16.29 -11.70 5.98
C ASN A 362 17.34 -11.37 7.06
N GLY A 363 17.09 -10.39 7.93
CA GLY A 363 17.96 -10.12 9.08
C GLY A 363 19.24 -9.35 8.78
N TYR A 364 19.46 -8.91 7.54
CA TYR A 364 20.63 -8.11 7.17
C TYR A 364 20.32 -6.62 7.37
N ILE A 365 21.05 -5.97 8.27
CA ILE A 365 20.94 -4.52 8.53
C ILE A 365 22.20 -3.80 8.02
N PRO A 366 22.09 -2.57 7.45
CA PRO A 366 23.26 -1.81 7.04
C PRO A 366 24.16 -1.44 8.23
N GLN A 367 25.47 -1.57 8.08
CA GLN A 367 26.43 -1.17 9.11
C GLN A 367 26.41 0.35 9.34
N SER A 368 26.50 0.77 10.61
CA SER A 368 26.38 2.17 11.04
C SER A 368 27.47 3.11 10.50
N ASN A 369 28.62 2.59 10.06
CA ASN A 369 29.84 3.38 9.83
C ASN A 369 29.93 4.15 8.50
N LYS A 370 28.92 4.08 7.60
CA LYS A 370 28.95 4.83 6.32
C LYS A 370 27.72 5.68 5.99
N LEU A 371 26.71 5.72 6.86
CA LEU A 371 25.52 6.56 6.63
C LEU A 371 25.77 8.08 6.82
N ASN A 372 26.93 8.48 7.35
CA ASN A 372 27.30 9.88 7.61
C ASN A 372 28.18 10.52 6.52
N GLY A 373 28.59 9.80 5.47
CA GLY A 373 29.61 10.27 4.52
C GLY A 373 29.11 10.97 3.24
N ALA A 374 27.80 11.00 2.97
CA ALA A 374 27.26 11.55 1.72
C ALA A 374 26.40 12.80 1.98
N ASN A 375 27.01 13.87 2.50
CA ASN A 375 26.48 15.25 2.47
C ASN A 375 27.46 16.29 3.08
N ASN A 376 28.75 16.25 2.72
CA ASN A 376 29.62 17.42 2.91
C ASN A 376 30.10 17.91 1.53
N GLY A 377 29.17 18.56 0.82
CA GLY A 377 29.51 19.45 -0.28
C GLY A 377 29.83 20.83 0.30
N ASN A 378 31.09 21.23 0.14
CA ASN A 378 31.61 22.60 0.14
C ASN A 378 31.03 23.59 1.16
N ASN A 379 31.69 23.71 2.29
CA ASN A 379 31.87 25.01 2.93
C ASN A 379 33.37 25.25 3.13
N LYS A 380 33.97 25.96 2.16
CA LYS A 380 35.23 26.67 2.36
C LYS A 380 34.95 27.78 3.37
N ASN A 381 35.31 27.57 4.63
CA ASN A 381 35.60 28.67 5.52
C ASN A 381 37.10 28.67 5.78
N ASN A 382 37.75 29.67 5.17
CA ASN A 382 39.02 30.18 5.60
C ASN A 382 38.90 30.56 7.08
N ASN A 383 39.82 30.07 7.90
CA ASN A 383 40.41 30.86 8.97
C ASN A 383 41.80 30.31 9.22
N ASN A 384 42.78 31.18 8.95
CA ASN A 384 44.13 31.06 9.43
C ASN A 384 44.08 31.14 10.96
N ASP A 385 44.75 30.22 11.64
CA ASP A 385 45.62 30.63 12.73
C ASP A 385 46.75 29.64 12.98
N THR A 386 47.89 30.24 13.24
CA THR A 386 49.25 29.75 13.27
C THR A 386 49.65 29.23 14.66
N THR A 387 50.61 28.28 14.66
CA THR A 387 51.59 27.94 15.73
C THR A 387 51.04 27.19 16.96
N THR A 388 51.66 26.15 17.53
CA THR A 388 53.09 25.84 17.74
C THR A 388 53.30 24.33 18.03
N SER A 389 54.56 23.91 17.82
CA SER A 389 55.27 22.63 18.06
C SER A 389 54.93 21.82 19.33
N THR A 390 55.09 20.49 19.35
CA THR A 390 56.39 19.82 19.61
C THR A 390 56.36 18.30 19.38
N PHE A 391 57.55 17.81 19.01
CA PHE A 391 57.98 16.44 18.71
C PHE A 391 57.74 15.38 19.80
N SER A 392 57.54 14.12 19.42
CA SER A 392 58.57 13.08 19.55
C SER A 392 58.18 11.77 18.85
N THR A 393 59.17 11.22 18.16
CA THR A 393 59.21 9.96 17.42
C THR A 393 59.56 8.80 18.33
N THR A 394 58.94 7.63 18.14
CA THR A 394 59.58 6.34 18.43
C THR A 394 59.01 5.25 17.53
N THR A 395 59.88 4.76 16.66
CA THR A 395 59.80 3.57 15.83
C THR A 395 60.08 2.34 16.69
N THR A 396 59.30 1.27 16.57
CA THR A 396 59.76 -0.12 16.75
C THR A 396 58.87 -1.08 15.95
N THR A 397 59.56 -1.92 15.18
CA THR A 397 59.09 -2.96 14.26
C THR A 397 58.71 -4.27 15.00
N PRO A 398 58.07 -5.24 14.32
CA PRO A 398 57.21 -6.26 14.93
C PRO A 398 57.94 -7.58 15.25
N THR A 399 57.39 -8.33 16.21
CA THR A 399 57.82 -9.70 16.52
C THR A 399 56.71 -10.69 16.18
N THR A 400 57.03 -11.56 15.23
CA THR A 400 56.33 -12.76 14.79
C THR A 400 56.26 -13.81 15.89
N THR A 401 55.16 -14.55 15.99
CA THR A 401 55.19 -15.89 16.59
C THR A 401 54.27 -16.81 15.81
N THR A 402 54.88 -17.88 15.32
CA THR A 402 54.32 -18.90 14.43
C THR A 402 53.98 -20.13 15.27
N THR A 403 52.81 -20.70 15.08
CA THR A 403 52.52 -22.09 15.47
C THR A 403 51.63 -22.74 14.41
N THR A 404 52.26 -23.55 13.57
CA THR A 404 51.70 -24.66 12.77
C THR A 404 51.34 -25.81 13.74
N THR A 405 50.37 -26.71 13.57
CA THR A 405 49.87 -27.56 12.46
C THR A 405 48.49 -28.11 12.91
N THR A 406 47.47 -28.32 12.08
CA THR A 406 47.31 -29.53 11.24
C THR A 406 46.09 -29.35 10.33
N THR A 407 46.27 -29.82 9.11
CA THR A 407 45.36 -29.82 7.98
C THR A 407 44.41 -31.02 8.03
N ASP A 408 43.12 -30.80 7.76
CA ASP A 408 42.30 -31.79 7.08
C ASP A 408 41.66 -31.15 5.85
N SER A 409 42.05 -31.68 4.70
CA SER A 409 41.69 -31.25 3.36
C SER A 409 40.49 -32.04 2.87
N THR A 410 39.37 -31.37 2.64
CA THR A 410 38.39 -31.81 1.64
C THR A 410 38.22 -30.70 0.62
N THR A 411 38.81 -30.94 -0.53
CA THR A 411 38.74 -30.19 -1.79
C THR A 411 37.29 -29.99 -2.24
N SER A 412 36.87 -28.74 -2.30
CA SER A 412 35.70 -28.32 -3.10
C SER A 412 36.07 -27.01 -3.79
N THR A 413 36.26 -27.13 -5.09
CA THR A 413 36.61 -26.08 -6.04
C THR A 413 35.70 -24.86 -5.91
N ASN A 414 36.33 -23.73 -5.54
CA ASN A 414 35.84 -22.39 -5.78
C ASN A 414 35.44 -22.23 -7.24
N ASN A 415 34.22 -21.72 -7.51
CA ASN A 415 33.98 -20.65 -8.47
C ASN A 415 32.49 -20.26 -8.52
N ASN A 416 32.24 -18.96 -8.23
CA ASN A 416 31.27 -18.05 -8.86
C ASN A 416 30.43 -17.23 -7.86
N ASN A 417 31.07 -16.16 -7.38
CA ASN A 417 30.44 -14.97 -6.81
C ASN A 417 29.60 -14.24 -7.88
N CYS A 418 28.29 -14.11 -7.64
CA CYS A 418 27.44 -13.13 -8.32
C CYS A 418 26.76 -12.16 -7.32
N TYR A 419 27.40 -11.97 -6.17
CA TYR A 419 27.37 -10.73 -5.42
C TYR A 419 28.76 -10.15 -5.55
N ASP A 420 28.85 -8.98 -6.18
CA ASP A 420 30.10 -8.23 -6.28
C ASP A 420 30.72 -8.11 -4.87
N ASN A 421 32.03 -8.30 -4.76
CA ASN A 421 32.85 -8.43 -3.54
C ASN A 421 32.85 -7.15 -2.64
N ASN A 422 31.68 -6.67 -2.22
CA ASN A 422 31.47 -5.52 -1.34
C ASN A 422 30.52 -5.88 -0.18
N ASN A 423 30.66 -7.09 0.38
CA ASN A 423 29.83 -7.60 1.48
C ASN A 423 30.11 -6.95 2.85
N ASP A 424 30.94 -5.90 2.89
CA ASP A 424 31.33 -5.16 4.11
C ASP A 424 30.27 -4.16 4.60
N ASN A 425 29.10 -4.05 3.95
CA ASN A 425 28.14 -2.99 4.25
C ASN A 425 26.90 -3.43 5.05
N TYR A 426 26.71 -4.74 5.28
CA TYR A 426 25.61 -5.28 6.06
C TYR A 426 26.12 -6.17 7.20
N GLU A 427 25.42 -6.18 8.32
CA GLU A 427 25.60 -7.11 9.42
C GLU A 427 24.36 -8.00 9.56
N LEU A 428 24.57 -9.28 9.87
CA LEU A 428 23.49 -10.23 10.11
C LEU A 428 23.07 -10.17 11.57
N VAL A 429 21.77 -9.98 11.82
CA VAL A 429 21.21 -10.07 13.16
C VAL A 429 21.12 -11.54 13.59
N GLU A 430 21.79 -11.90 14.67
CA GLU A 430 21.75 -13.26 15.21
C GLU A 430 20.32 -13.71 15.51
N ASN A 431 20.01 -14.97 15.18
CA ASN A 431 18.74 -15.61 15.50
C ASN A 431 17.48 -14.88 14.97
N TYR A 432 17.62 -14.01 13.96
CA TYR A 432 16.49 -13.26 13.39
C TYR A 432 15.36 -14.17 12.87
N HIS A 433 15.68 -15.40 12.47
CA HIS A 433 14.74 -16.36 11.91
C HIS A 433 13.78 -16.95 12.96
N ILE A 434 14.14 -16.89 14.26
CA ILE A 434 13.30 -17.39 15.36
C ILE A 434 12.04 -16.53 15.47
N ASN A 435 12.21 -15.21 15.54
CA ASN A 435 11.13 -14.23 15.55
C ASN A 435 11.43 -13.17 14.48
N PRO A 436 11.04 -13.43 13.22
CA PRO A 436 11.37 -12.53 12.13
C PRO A 436 10.48 -11.30 12.12
N LEU A 437 10.94 -10.27 11.40
CA LEU A 437 10.10 -9.14 11.04
C LEU A 437 8.83 -9.64 10.32
N TYR A 438 7.69 -9.10 10.72
CA TYR A 438 6.41 -9.35 10.06
C TYR A 438 6.31 -8.64 8.72
N GLY A 439 7.03 -7.53 8.56
CA GLY A 439 7.08 -6.77 7.32
C GLY A 439 8.11 -5.66 7.32
N VAL A 440 8.25 -5.02 6.16
CA VAL A 440 9.03 -3.80 5.97
C VAL A 440 8.16 -2.76 5.29
N MET A 441 8.15 -1.55 5.83
CA MET A 441 7.41 -0.42 5.30
C MET A 441 8.37 0.58 4.63
N ILE A 442 8.09 0.90 3.36
CA ILE A 442 8.86 1.84 2.55
C ILE A 442 8.06 3.15 2.43
N GLY A 443 8.71 4.29 2.72
CA GLY A 443 8.06 5.61 2.70
C GLY A 443 8.55 6.49 1.56
N ARG A 444 9.35 7.50 1.88
CA ARG A 444 9.83 8.53 0.93
C ARG A 444 10.42 7.96 -0.36
N ALA A 445 11.10 6.81 -0.30
CA ALA A 445 11.66 6.19 -1.49
C ALA A 445 10.57 5.90 -2.55
N CYS A 446 9.38 5.43 -2.14
CA CYS A 446 8.24 5.22 -3.05
C CYS A 446 7.71 6.53 -3.65
N MET A 447 7.64 7.60 -2.85
CA MET A 447 7.24 8.93 -3.32
C MET A 447 8.25 9.51 -4.32
N GLU A 448 9.54 9.33 -4.03
CA GLU A 448 10.62 9.90 -4.84
C GLU A 448 10.82 9.13 -6.15
N ASN A 449 10.64 7.81 -6.12
CA ASN A 449 10.66 6.96 -7.29
C ASN A 449 9.80 5.72 -7.04
N ILE A 450 8.62 5.66 -7.67
CA ILE A 450 7.70 4.55 -7.45
C ILE A 450 8.17 3.22 -8.07
N THR A 451 9.05 3.28 -9.08
CA THR A 451 9.56 2.08 -9.79
C THR A 451 10.38 1.15 -8.91
N ILE A 452 10.81 1.60 -7.72
CA ILE A 452 11.49 0.73 -6.74
C ILE A 452 10.62 -0.45 -6.29
N LEU A 453 9.30 -0.36 -6.43
CA LEU A 453 8.35 -1.43 -6.09
C LEU A 453 8.11 -2.43 -7.22
N SER A 454 8.65 -2.20 -8.42
CA SER A 454 8.38 -3.02 -9.62
C SER A 454 8.69 -4.51 -9.43
N GLN A 455 9.68 -4.82 -8.61
CA GLN A 455 10.08 -6.20 -8.32
C GLN A 455 9.52 -6.73 -6.99
N ALA A 456 8.63 -6.01 -6.30
CA ALA A 456 8.08 -6.45 -5.01
C ALA A 456 7.38 -7.82 -5.13
N ASP A 457 6.50 -7.97 -6.11
CA ASP A 457 5.73 -9.20 -6.36
C ASP A 457 6.67 -10.40 -6.61
N THR A 458 7.73 -10.19 -7.38
CA THR A 458 8.69 -11.26 -7.72
C THR A 458 9.65 -11.58 -6.60
N LEU A 459 10.30 -10.58 -6.00
CA LEU A 459 11.35 -10.81 -5.00
C LEU A 459 10.83 -11.20 -3.62
N VAL A 460 9.59 -10.80 -3.27
CA VAL A 460 9.03 -11.04 -1.92
C VAL A 460 7.95 -12.11 -1.95
N TYR A 461 7.11 -12.11 -2.99
CA TYR A 461 5.92 -12.97 -3.06
C TYR A 461 6.11 -14.16 -4.00
N ASN A 462 7.23 -14.24 -4.74
CA ASN A 462 7.47 -15.22 -5.78
C ASN A 462 6.32 -15.29 -6.81
N GLU A 463 5.78 -14.11 -7.13
CA GLU A 463 4.72 -13.92 -8.12
C GLU A 463 5.20 -13.07 -9.30
N LYS A 464 4.54 -13.23 -10.45
CA LYS A 464 4.84 -12.41 -11.62
C LYS A 464 4.39 -10.98 -11.36
N ALA A 465 5.32 -10.03 -11.52
CA ALA A 465 4.99 -8.61 -11.52
C ALA A 465 3.91 -8.28 -12.56
N PRO A 466 3.09 -7.24 -12.32
CA PRO A 466 2.13 -6.75 -13.32
C PRO A 466 2.83 -6.44 -14.64
N SER A 467 2.18 -6.72 -15.77
CA SER A 467 2.72 -6.34 -17.09
C SER A 467 2.91 -4.82 -17.22
N SER A 468 2.07 -4.04 -16.54
CA SER A 468 2.21 -2.59 -16.42
C SER A 468 3.50 -2.16 -15.71
N ALA A 469 4.13 -3.03 -14.92
CA ALA A 469 5.38 -2.75 -14.20
C ALA A 469 6.64 -3.18 -14.98
N TYR A 470 6.56 -3.32 -16.31
CA TYR A 470 7.68 -3.72 -17.16
C TYR A 470 8.68 -2.57 -17.41
N SER A 471 8.20 -1.42 -17.87
CA SER A 471 9.01 -0.23 -18.19
C SER A 471 8.36 1.04 -17.62
N ARG A 472 9.05 2.18 -17.70
CA ARG A 472 8.44 3.47 -17.30
C ARG A 472 7.28 3.82 -18.23
N ARG A 473 7.41 3.53 -19.54
CA ARG A 473 6.33 3.70 -20.50
C ARG A 473 5.11 2.88 -20.12
N SER A 474 5.25 1.59 -19.83
CA SER A 474 4.10 0.75 -19.49
C SER A 474 3.38 1.22 -18.21
N VAL A 475 4.13 1.74 -17.22
CA VAL A 475 3.54 2.33 -16.02
C VAL A 475 2.77 3.61 -16.35
N LEU A 476 3.37 4.49 -17.16
CA LEU A 476 2.74 5.76 -17.55
C LEU A 476 1.49 5.54 -18.42
N GLU A 477 1.52 4.62 -19.38
CA GLU A 477 0.36 4.27 -20.20
C GLU A 477 -0.78 3.66 -19.37
N ALA A 478 -0.45 2.74 -18.44
CA ALA A 478 -1.44 2.22 -17.50
C ALA A 478 -2.03 3.33 -16.60
N TYR A 479 -1.21 4.31 -16.19
CA TYR A 479 -1.68 5.45 -15.43
C TYR A 479 -2.51 6.42 -16.30
N LYS A 480 -2.21 6.55 -17.59
CA LYS A 480 -3.01 7.32 -18.56
C LYS A 480 -4.46 6.79 -18.62
N VAL A 481 -4.63 5.47 -18.69
CA VAL A 481 -5.97 4.83 -18.63
C VAL A 481 -6.68 5.15 -17.31
N TYR A 482 -5.96 5.14 -16.19
CA TYR A 482 -6.52 5.57 -14.90
C TYR A 482 -6.97 7.04 -14.93
N LEU A 483 -6.18 7.94 -15.52
CA LEU A 483 -6.51 9.36 -15.66
C LEU A 483 -7.77 9.57 -16.51
N GLU A 484 -7.92 8.87 -17.63
CA GLU A 484 -9.13 8.95 -18.49
C GLU A 484 -10.41 8.60 -17.72
N GLN A 485 -10.33 7.65 -16.79
CA GLN A 485 -11.47 7.22 -15.99
C GLN A 485 -11.77 8.15 -14.80
N ASN A 486 -10.79 8.95 -14.35
CA ASN A 486 -10.86 9.70 -13.09
C ASN A 486 -10.68 11.22 -13.24
N SER A 487 -10.38 11.72 -14.44
CA SER A 487 -10.16 13.15 -14.73
C SER A 487 -11.45 13.87 -15.15
N ILE A 488 -12.55 13.66 -14.41
CA ILE A 488 -13.89 14.21 -14.75
C ILE A 488 -13.96 15.74 -14.56
N PHE A 489 -13.03 16.35 -13.80
CA PHE A 489 -13.06 17.78 -13.46
C PHE A 489 -11.83 18.54 -14.00
N TYR A 490 -12.10 19.66 -14.70
CA TYR A 490 -11.12 20.50 -15.41
C TYR A 490 -10.52 21.64 -14.58
N ASN A 491 -10.41 21.46 -13.25
CA ASN A 491 -9.82 22.51 -12.42
C ASN A 491 -8.34 22.21 -12.10
N LEU A 492 -7.56 23.29 -12.00
CA LEU A 492 -6.11 23.23 -11.79
C LEU A 492 -5.71 22.44 -10.51
N PRO A 493 -6.38 22.60 -9.35
CA PRO A 493 -6.10 21.79 -8.17
C PRO A 493 -6.23 20.28 -8.42
N SER A 494 -7.33 19.84 -9.05
CA SER A 494 -7.56 18.42 -9.34
C SER A 494 -6.52 17.84 -10.30
N ALA A 495 -6.11 18.61 -11.32
CA ALA A 495 -5.04 18.17 -12.23
C ALA A 495 -3.70 17.97 -11.51
N PHE A 496 -3.35 18.88 -10.59
CA PHE A 496 -2.16 18.71 -9.74
C PHE A 496 -2.25 17.45 -8.87
N GLU A 497 -3.38 17.19 -8.22
CA GLU A 497 -3.55 16.00 -7.38
C GLU A 497 -3.45 14.69 -8.17
N LEU A 498 -3.97 14.66 -9.40
CA LEU A 498 -3.94 13.52 -10.31
C LEU A 498 -2.55 13.25 -10.88
N LEU A 499 -1.78 14.27 -11.23
CA LEU A 499 -0.48 14.12 -11.91
C LEU A 499 0.73 14.18 -10.97
N LYS A 500 0.58 14.69 -9.75
CA LYS A 500 1.66 14.69 -8.74
C LYS A 500 2.27 13.30 -8.47
N PRO A 501 1.51 12.19 -8.40
CA PRO A 501 2.06 10.86 -8.11
C PRO A 501 3.18 10.40 -9.06
N ILE A 502 3.14 10.81 -10.32
CA ILE A 502 4.09 10.35 -11.35
C ILE A 502 5.33 11.22 -11.51
N LEU A 503 5.41 12.36 -10.81
CA LEU A 503 6.54 13.31 -10.92
C LEU A 503 7.92 12.70 -10.59
N GLY A 504 7.95 11.59 -9.87
CA GLY A 504 9.17 10.87 -9.48
C GLY A 504 9.57 9.72 -10.41
N ILE A 505 8.76 9.36 -11.40
CA ILE A 505 8.91 8.09 -12.14
C ILE A 505 10.24 7.95 -12.89
N LEU A 506 10.80 9.07 -13.34
CA LEU A 506 12.08 9.16 -14.05
C LEU A 506 13.27 9.49 -13.14
N LYS A 507 13.12 9.49 -11.82
CA LYS A 507 14.21 9.90 -10.92
C LYS A 507 15.49 9.10 -11.20
N GLY A 508 16.58 9.81 -11.48
CA GLY A 508 17.90 9.22 -11.81
C GLY A 508 18.09 8.88 -13.28
N MET A 509 17.11 9.12 -14.15
CA MET A 509 17.18 8.86 -15.59
C MET A 509 17.28 10.16 -16.41
N PRO A 510 17.89 10.13 -17.60
CA PRO A 510 17.74 11.18 -18.60
C PRO A 510 16.27 11.55 -18.85
N GLY A 511 16.00 12.83 -19.11
CA GLY A 511 14.64 13.35 -19.31
C GLY A 511 13.86 13.67 -18.02
N HIS A 512 14.34 13.30 -16.82
CA HIS A 512 13.61 13.53 -15.55
C HIS A 512 13.22 15.00 -15.32
N ARG A 513 14.17 15.92 -15.47
CA ARG A 513 13.93 17.36 -15.26
C ARG A 513 12.93 17.91 -16.29
N ILE A 514 13.05 17.45 -17.53
CA ILE A 514 12.16 17.87 -18.63
C ILE A 514 10.75 17.39 -18.36
N PHE A 515 10.57 16.10 -18.04
CA PHE A 515 9.27 15.54 -17.69
C PHE A 515 8.55 16.35 -16.60
N ARG A 516 9.25 16.63 -15.49
CA ARG A 516 8.68 17.42 -14.38
C ARG A 516 8.33 18.83 -14.79
N ASN A 517 9.22 19.51 -15.50
CA ASN A 517 9.01 20.89 -15.95
C ASN A 517 7.85 20.97 -16.95
N LYS A 518 7.80 20.06 -17.91
CA LYS A 518 6.75 20.02 -18.94
C LYS A 518 5.40 19.68 -18.34
N LEU A 519 5.31 18.71 -17.41
CA LEU A 519 4.07 18.49 -16.67
C LEU A 519 3.60 19.74 -15.92
N ASP A 520 4.48 20.43 -15.19
CA ASP A 520 4.10 21.66 -14.48
C ASP A 520 3.60 22.76 -15.44
N VAL A 521 4.31 22.98 -16.55
CA VAL A 521 3.91 23.93 -17.59
C VAL A 521 2.57 23.55 -18.23
N TYR A 522 2.39 22.28 -18.58
CA TYR A 522 1.17 21.80 -19.23
C TYR A 522 -0.03 21.82 -18.30
N ILE A 523 0.15 21.49 -17.02
CA ILE A 523 -0.91 21.62 -16.01
C ILE A 523 -1.35 23.09 -15.91
N ARG A 524 -0.41 24.04 -15.77
CA ARG A 524 -0.76 25.46 -15.64
C ARG A 524 -1.46 26.03 -16.87
N ASN A 525 -1.03 25.62 -18.07
CA ASN A 525 -1.51 26.19 -19.32
C ASN A 525 -2.75 25.48 -19.90
N TYR A 526 -2.93 24.19 -19.60
CA TYR A 526 -3.91 23.36 -20.28
C TYR A 526 -4.88 22.61 -19.36
N ALA A 527 -4.73 22.64 -18.03
CA ALA A 527 -5.64 21.89 -17.13
C ALA A 527 -7.12 22.31 -17.24
N SER A 528 -7.41 23.51 -17.77
CA SER A 528 -8.77 23.98 -18.03
C SER A 528 -9.35 23.53 -19.38
N THR A 529 -8.52 23.05 -20.30
CA THR A 529 -8.90 22.76 -21.70
C THR A 529 -8.51 21.37 -22.18
N MET A 530 -7.68 20.64 -21.45
CA MET A 530 -7.18 19.30 -21.78
C MET A 530 -7.36 18.35 -20.61
N GLN A 531 -7.56 17.06 -20.92
CA GLN A 531 -7.57 16.02 -19.89
C GLN A 531 -6.16 15.75 -19.35
N CYS A 532 -6.09 15.27 -18.11
CA CYS A 532 -4.80 14.91 -17.50
C CYS A 532 -4.07 13.81 -18.29
N SER A 533 -4.80 12.90 -18.94
CA SER A 533 -4.25 11.86 -19.82
C SER A 533 -3.52 12.44 -21.03
N GLU A 534 -4.11 13.44 -21.69
CA GLU A 534 -3.50 14.14 -22.82
C GLU A 534 -2.30 14.99 -22.38
N ILE A 535 -2.38 15.64 -21.21
CA ILE A 535 -1.24 16.36 -20.61
C ILE A 535 -0.07 15.41 -20.36
N LEU A 536 -0.36 14.21 -19.83
CA LEU A 536 0.65 13.19 -19.62
C LEU A 536 1.27 12.72 -20.93
N GLU A 537 0.45 12.46 -21.96
CA GLU A 537 0.91 12.05 -23.28
C GLU A 537 1.88 13.06 -23.90
N LYS A 538 1.58 14.35 -23.82
CA LYS A 538 2.50 15.41 -24.28
C LYS A 538 3.85 15.35 -23.54
N ALA A 539 3.83 15.13 -22.23
CA ALA A 539 5.05 15.04 -21.44
C ALA A 539 5.87 13.77 -21.76
N ILE A 540 5.21 12.66 -22.13
CA ILE A 540 5.87 11.44 -22.62
C ILE A 540 6.60 11.72 -23.94
N ILE A 541 5.92 12.36 -24.90
CA ILE A 541 6.50 12.72 -26.21
C ILE A 541 7.72 13.64 -26.04
N ASP A 542 7.66 14.63 -25.15
CA ASP A 542 8.79 15.50 -24.83
C ASP A 542 10.00 14.74 -24.26
N VAL A 543 9.76 13.69 -23.45
CA VAL A 543 10.83 12.84 -22.94
C VAL A 543 11.43 12.01 -24.07
N ASP A 544 10.60 11.41 -24.93
CA ASP A 544 11.08 10.61 -26.06
C ASP A 544 11.92 11.43 -27.04
N SER A 545 11.58 12.71 -27.24
CA SER A 545 12.37 13.61 -28.08
C SER A 545 13.76 13.92 -27.53
N VAL A 546 13.93 13.92 -26.20
CA VAL A 546 15.20 14.34 -25.57
C VAL A 546 16.01 13.16 -25.03
N ALA A 547 15.34 12.08 -24.64
CA ALA A 547 15.96 10.85 -24.15
C ALA A 547 15.30 9.62 -24.83
N PRO A 548 15.56 9.40 -26.12
CA PRO A 548 14.97 8.30 -26.88
C PRO A 548 15.22 6.95 -26.21
N GLY A 549 14.17 6.12 -26.07
CA GLY A 549 14.24 4.79 -25.46
C GLY A 549 14.37 4.76 -23.94
N CYS A 550 14.55 5.90 -23.26
CA CYS A 550 14.68 5.97 -21.79
C CYS A 550 13.47 5.37 -21.06
N LEU A 551 12.27 5.63 -21.59
CA LEU A 551 11.02 5.16 -21.01
C LEU A 551 10.80 3.65 -21.19
N ASP A 552 11.45 3.05 -22.19
CA ASP A 552 11.26 1.65 -22.61
C ASP A 552 12.18 0.66 -21.90
N LEU A 553 13.18 1.17 -21.19
CA LEU A 553 14.12 0.35 -20.43
C LEU A 553 13.39 -0.53 -19.39
N PRO A 554 13.68 -1.85 -19.33
CA PRO A 554 13.09 -2.74 -18.34
C PRO A 554 13.40 -2.28 -16.92
N LEU A 555 12.38 -2.15 -16.08
CA LEU A 555 12.52 -1.72 -14.68
C LEU A 555 13.33 -2.72 -13.85
N ASN A 556 13.35 -3.99 -14.26
CA ASN A 556 14.09 -5.05 -13.58
C ASN A 556 15.57 -5.14 -14.00
N ASP A 557 15.95 -4.56 -15.13
CA ASP A 557 17.33 -4.56 -15.60
C ASP A 557 18.06 -3.27 -15.19
N TYR A 558 18.61 -3.28 -13.99
CA TYR A 558 19.39 -2.15 -13.47
C TYR A 558 20.72 -1.94 -14.19
N LYS A 559 21.28 -2.99 -14.81
CA LYS A 559 22.55 -2.87 -15.54
C LYS A 559 22.32 -2.08 -16.82
N MET A 560 21.32 -2.48 -17.61
CA MET A 560 20.93 -1.79 -18.83
C MET A 560 20.53 -0.33 -18.55
N GLN A 561 19.79 -0.07 -17.46
CA GLN A 561 19.47 1.30 -17.05
C GLN A 561 20.72 2.14 -16.73
N ARG A 562 21.70 1.59 -16.01
CA ARG A 562 22.95 2.31 -15.70
C ARG A 562 23.79 2.55 -16.95
N GLU A 563 23.87 1.58 -17.85
CA GLU A 563 24.58 1.72 -19.13
C GLU A 563 23.97 2.82 -19.99
N TYR A 564 22.63 2.86 -20.09
CA TYR A 564 21.93 3.94 -20.76
C TYR A 564 22.27 5.32 -20.16
N VAL A 565 22.20 5.44 -18.83
CA VAL A 565 22.52 6.70 -18.12
C VAL A 565 23.98 7.12 -18.34
N LYS A 566 24.91 6.17 -18.47
CA LYS A 566 26.34 6.45 -18.70
C LYS A 566 26.62 6.90 -20.13
N ASN A 567 25.85 6.40 -21.09
CA ASN A 567 26.04 6.67 -22.52
C ASN A 567 25.30 7.93 -23.01
N PHE A 568 24.35 8.44 -22.21
CA PHE A 568 23.63 9.70 -22.42
C PHE A 568 24.38 10.87 -21.78
#